data_AF-A0A2A6NRC2-F1
#
_entry.id   AF-A0A2A6NRC2-F1
#
_cell.length_a   1.000
_cell.length_b   1.000
_cell.length_c   1.000
_cell.angle_alpha   90.00
_cell.angle_beta   90.00
_cell.angle_gamma   90.00
#
_symmetry.space_group_name_H-M   'P 1'
#
loop_
_entity.id
_entity.type
_entity.pdbx_description
1 polymer ?
#
loop_
_entity_poly.entity_id
_entity_poly.type
_entity_poly.pdbx_seq_one_letter_code
_entity_poly.pdbx_strand_id
1 'polypeptide(L)'
;MLKLLEGANGTLAFLLIFACFMLGIYMAREILENGVKRVRLQAAISLFVAFAPEAASRIWIWWWRHLDNGGVDADSMLHSPVLLVTALVQILGVACVIRVFAPDRWGRRVWIFTTIVAAAIAVTLSLVA
;
A
#
# COMPACT_ATOMS: atom_id res chain seq x y z
N MET A 1 6.73 -23.81 8.86
CA MET A 1 7.10 -22.53 8.24
C MET A 1 5.91 -21.87 7.54
N LEU A 2 5.20 -22.56 6.63
CA LEU A 2 4.02 -22.04 5.92
C LEU A 2 2.91 -21.49 6.83
N LYS A 3 2.47 -22.25 7.85
CA LYS A 3 1.45 -21.78 8.81
C LYS A 3 1.83 -20.51 9.59
N LEU A 4 3.12 -20.33 9.86
CA LEU A 4 3.63 -19.16 10.58
C LEU A 4 3.65 -17.93 9.67
N LEU A 5 3.98 -18.12 8.38
CA LEU A 5 3.91 -17.08 7.36
C LEU A 5 2.45 -16.66 7.08
N GLU A 6 1.52 -17.61 7.06
CA GLU A 6 0.08 -17.35 6.91
C GLU A 6 -0.46 -16.53 8.09
N GLY A 7 -0.17 -16.95 9.32
CA GLY A 7 -0.54 -16.23 10.53
C GLY A 7 0.01 -14.80 10.57
N ALA A 8 1.30 -14.62 10.25
CA ALA A 8 1.93 -13.30 10.21
C ALA A 8 1.31 -12.37 9.15
N ASN A 9 0.99 -12.89 7.95
CA ASN A 9 0.31 -12.12 6.92
C ASN A 9 -1.13 -11.75 7.33
N GLY A 10 -1.85 -12.66 7.97
CA GLY A 10 -3.19 -12.39 8.50
C GLY A 10 -3.17 -11.31 9.59
N THR A 11 -2.23 -11.40 10.54
CA THR A 11 -2.04 -10.37 11.57
C THR A 11 -1.68 -9.01 10.96
N LEU A 12 -0.75 -8.98 10.00
CA LEU A 12 -0.37 -7.74 9.32
C LEU A 12 -1.55 -7.13 8.55
N ALA A 13 -2.32 -7.95 7.83
CA ALA A 13 -3.53 -7.51 7.14
C ALA A 13 -4.53 -6.86 8.12
N PHE A 14 -4.78 -7.51 9.26
CA PHE A 14 -5.67 -6.97 10.29
C PHE A 14 -5.17 -5.63 10.85
N LEU A 15 -3.87 -5.54 11.18
CA LEU A 15 -3.27 -4.30 11.68
C LEU A 15 -3.35 -3.16 10.65
N LEU A 16 -3.15 -3.45 9.36
CA LEU A 16 -3.27 -2.47 8.29
C LEU A 16 -4.71 -1.98 8.11
N ILE A 17 -5.70 -2.88 8.16
CA ILE A 17 -7.12 -2.50 8.14
C ILE A 17 -7.43 -1.57 9.32
N PHE A 18 -6.98 -1.94 10.52
CA PHE A 18 -7.22 -1.15 11.72
C PHE A 18 -6.53 0.21 11.65
N ALA A 19 -5.30 0.27 11.13
CA ALA A 19 -4.59 1.51 10.88
C ALA A 19 -5.34 2.41 9.88
N CYS A 20 -5.84 1.85 8.78
CA CYS A 20 -6.68 2.57 7.82
C CYS A 20 -7.95 3.13 8.47
N PHE A 21 -8.62 2.33 9.32
CA PHE A 21 -9.80 2.78 10.06
C PHE A 21 -9.50 3.93 11.01
N MET A 22 -8.42 3.83 11.80
CA MET A 22 -8.00 4.92 12.69
C MET A 22 -7.63 6.19 11.92
N LEU A 23 -6.88 6.07 10.81
CA LEU A 23 -6.54 7.19 9.95
C LEU A 23 -7.79 7.83 9.33
N GLY A 24 -8.77 7.03 8.91
CA GLY A 24 -10.06 7.51 8.39
C GLY A 24 -10.84 8.32 9.43
N ILE A 25 -10.94 7.82 10.66
CA ILE A 25 -11.58 8.57 11.77
C ILE A 25 -10.83 9.86 12.05
N TYR A 26 -9.50 9.81 12.13
CA TYR A 26 -8.67 10.98 12.37
C TYR A 26 -8.88 12.03 11.28
N MET A 27 -8.82 11.63 10.01
CA MET A 27 -9.04 12.51 8.86
C MET A 27 -10.42 13.14 8.89
N ALA A 28 -11.48 12.37 9.17
CA ALA A 28 -12.84 12.89 9.25
C ALA A 28 -12.97 13.95 10.35
N ARG A 29 -12.43 13.70 11.54
CA ARG A 29 -12.43 14.66 12.65
C ARG A 29 -11.64 15.92 12.33
N GLU A 30 -10.42 15.78 11.82
CA GLU A 30 -9.56 16.92 11.52
C GLU A 30 -10.15 17.79 10.38
N ILE A 31 -10.80 17.18 9.38
CA ILE A 31 -11.49 17.91 8.31
C ILE A 31 -12.67 18.71 8.87
N LEU A 32 -13.46 18.12 9.77
CA LEU A 32 -14.61 18.78 10.39
C LEU A 32 -14.20 19.93 11.30
N GLU A 33 -13.10 19.79 12.05
CA GLU A 33 -12.66 20.78 13.04
C GLU A 33 -11.75 21.88 12.46
N ASN A 34 -10.87 21.52 11.52
CA ASN A 34 -9.75 22.38 11.11
C ASN A 34 -9.61 22.56 9.58
N GLY A 35 -10.46 21.90 8.78
CA GLY A 35 -10.40 21.91 7.32
C GLY A 35 -9.19 21.17 6.73
N VAL A 36 -8.91 21.37 5.45
CA VAL A 36 -8.03 20.47 4.66
C VAL A 36 -6.54 20.90 4.64
N LYS A 37 -6.19 22.05 5.23
CA LYS A 37 -4.89 22.69 4.99
C LYS A 37 -3.72 22.23 5.88
N ARG A 38 -3.98 21.45 6.94
CA ARG A 38 -2.93 21.07 7.91
C ARG A 38 -2.02 19.97 7.37
N VAL A 39 -0.71 20.12 7.58
CA VAL A 39 0.31 19.14 7.19
C VAL A 39 0.04 17.76 7.82
N ARG A 40 -0.47 17.72 9.06
CA ARG A 40 -0.86 16.46 9.73
C ARG A 40 -1.95 15.70 9.00
N LEU A 41 -2.92 16.41 8.41
CA LEU A 41 -3.96 15.79 7.60
C LEU A 41 -3.40 15.25 6.27
N GLN A 42 -2.55 16.03 5.60
CA GLN A 42 -1.90 15.58 4.36
C GLN A 42 -1.01 14.35 4.61
N ALA A 43 -0.30 14.31 5.74
CA ALA A 43 0.44 13.15 6.21
C ALA A 43 -0.49 11.94 6.44
N ALA A 44 -1.60 12.12 7.16
CA ALA A 44 -2.57 11.06 7.40
C ALA A 44 -3.19 10.52 6.11
N ILE A 45 -3.54 11.39 5.15
CA ILE A 45 -4.03 11.00 3.82
C ILE A 45 -2.96 10.17 3.10
N SER A 46 -1.71 10.63 3.08
CA SER A 46 -0.63 9.92 2.39
C SER A 46 -0.39 8.52 2.98
N LEU A 47 -0.42 8.39 4.31
CA LEU A 47 -0.32 7.10 4.99
C LEU A 47 -1.53 6.20 4.72
N PHE A 48 -2.73 6.77 4.70
CA PHE A 48 -3.95 6.02 4.38
C PHE A 48 -3.89 5.44 2.97
N VAL A 49 -3.50 6.24 1.98
CA VAL A 49 -3.35 5.81 0.58
C VAL A 49 -2.20 4.80 0.43
N ALA A 50 -1.18 4.84 1.29
CA ALA A 50 -0.11 3.85 1.32
C ALA A 50 -0.44 2.57 2.11
N PHE A 51 -1.43 2.57 3.00
CA PHE A 51 -1.77 1.36 3.78
C PHE A 51 -2.97 0.62 3.23
N ALA A 52 -3.94 1.32 2.63
CA ALA A 52 -5.15 0.70 2.08
C ALA A 52 -4.87 -0.36 0.99
N PRO A 53 -3.98 -0.14 0.01
CA PRO A 53 -3.70 -1.13 -1.03
C PRO A 53 -2.84 -2.29 -0.50
N GLU A 54 -1.91 -2.03 0.42
CA GLU A 54 -1.16 -3.06 1.12
C GLU A 54 -2.11 -3.95 1.93
N ALA A 55 -3.08 -3.37 2.64
CA ALA A 55 -4.11 -4.14 3.34
C ALA A 55 -4.90 -5.03 2.37
N ALA A 56 -5.38 -4.45 1.27
CA ALA A 56 -6.18 -5.17 0.27
C ALA A 56 -5.40 -6.33 -0.37
N SER A 57 -4.15 -6.11 -0.77
CA SER A 57 -3.30 -7.15 -1.37
C SER A 57 -2.95 -8.25 -0.37
N ARG A 58 -2.67 -7.92 0.89
CA ARG A 58 -2.41 -8.91 1.95
C ARG A 58 -3.63 -9.76 2.26
N ILE A 59 -4.82 -9.15 2.34
CA ILE A 59 -6.09 -9.87 2.51
C ILE A 59 -6.33 -10.81 1.32
N TRP A 60 -6.12 -10.31 0.10
CA TRP A 60 -6.30 -11.10 -1.12
C TRP A 60 -5.39 -12.33 -1.12
N ILE A 61 -4.10 -12.14 -0.85
CA ILE A 61 -3.10 -13.22 -0.78
C ILE A 61 -3.43 -14.20 0.35
N TRP A 62 -3.80 -13.70 1.53
CA TRP A 62 -4.15 -14.54 2.68
C TRP A 62 -5.39 -15.40 2.39
N TRP A 63 -6.43 -14.80 1.83
CA TRP A 63 -7.67 -15.48 1.46
C TRP A 63 -7.43 -16.63 0.47
N TRP A 64 -6.65 -16.36 -0.58
CA TRP A 64 -6.35 -17.39 -1.58
C TRP A 64 -5.44 -18.49 -1.07
N ARG A 65 -4.44 -18.16 -0.24
CA ARG A 65 -3.64 -19.20 0.44
C ARG A 65 -4.48 -20.10 1.32
N HIS A 66 -5.51 -19.54 1.95
CA HIS A 66 -6.47 -20.32 2.73
C HIS A 66 -7.26 -21.29 1.84
N LEU A 67 -7.68 -20.87 0.64
CA LEU A 67 -8.37 -21.72 -0.33
C LEU A 67 -7.47 -22.79 -0.97
N ASP A 68 -6.22 -22.45 -1.26
CA ASP A 68 -5.20 -23.37 -1.81
C ASP A 68 -4.92 -24.53 -0.84
N ASN A 69 -4.78 -24.21 0.45
CA ASN A 69 -4.70 -25.21 1.51
C ASN A 69 -5.96 -26.11 1.60
N GLY A 70 -7.09 -25.67 1.04
CA GLY A 70 -8.34 -26.42 0.91
C GLY A 70 -8.45 -27.27 -0.37
N GLY A 71 -7.42 -27.28 -1.23
CA GLY A 71 -7.38 -28.04 -2.48
C GLY A 71 -7.96 -27.33 -3.70
N VAL A 72 -8.18 -26.02 -3.63
CA VAL A 72 -8.61 -25.19 -4.77
C VAL A 72 -7.39 -24.68 -5.54
N ASP A 73 -7.40 -24.84 -6.86
CA ASP A 73 -6.28 -24.44 -7.72
C ASP A 73 -6.05 -22.91 -7.71
N ALA A 74 -4.91 -22.48 -7.16
CA ALA A 74 -4.59 -21.08 -6.91
C ALA A 74 -3.84 -20.39 -8.06
N ASP A 75 -3.53 -21.07 -9.17
CA ASP A 75 -2.77 -20.48 -10.29
C ASP A 75 -3.50 -19.29 -10.97
N SER A 76 -4.83 -19.31 -10.93
CA SER A 76 -5.67 -18.19 -11.38
C SER A 76 -5.49 -16.90 -10.56
N MET A 77 -4.91 -17.00 -9.34
CA MET A 77 -4.64 -15.87 -8.45
C MET A 77 -3.54 -14.95 -8.99
N LEU A 78 -2.47 -15.51 -9.58
CA LEU A 78 -1.30 -14.75 -10.06
C LEU A 78 -1.65 -13.80 -11.21
N HIS A 79 -2.72 -14.09 -11.93
CA HIS A 79 -3.18 -13.33 -13.09
C HIS A 79 -4.34 -12.37 -12.74
N SER A 80 -4.70 -12.25 -11.46
CA SER A 80 -5.81 -11.39 -11.06
C SER A 80 -5.46 -9.91 -11.25
N PRO A 81 -6.28 -9.13 -11.98
CA PRO A 81 -6.05 -7.69 -12.17
C PRO A 81 -6.10 -6.91 -10.84
N VAL A 82 -6.67 -7.49 -9.78
CA VAL A 82 -6.75 -6.89 -8.45
C VAL A 82 -5.36 -6.63 -7.87
N LEU A 83 -4.41 -7.54 -8.06
CA LEU A 83 -3.03 -7.39 -7.57
C LEU A 83 -2.30 -6.26 -8.32
N LEU A 84 -2.53 -6.14 -9.63
CA LEU A 84 -1.97 -5.06 -10.43
C LEU A 84 -2.54 -3.70 -10.00
N VAL A 85 -3.86 -3.59 -9.84
CA VAL A 85 -4.51 -2.34 -9.40
C VAL A 85 -4.04 -1.93 -8.01
N THR A 86 -4.00 -2.86 -7.05
CA THR A 86 -3.52 -2.56 -5.70
C THR A 86 -2.05 -2.12 -5.69
N ALA A 87 -1.18 -2.76 -6.49
CA ALA A 87 0.20 -2.33 -6.65
C ALA A 87 0.34 -0.92 -7.24
N LEU A 88 -0.45 -0.57 -8.27
CA LEU A 88 -0.43 0.77 -8.87
C LEU A 88 -0.90 1.84 -7.87
N VAL A 89 -1.97 1.58 -7.12
CA VAL A 89 -2.44 2.51 -6.08
C VAL A 89 -1.40 2.65 -4.97
N GLN A 90 -0.73 1.56 -4.59
CA GLN A 90 0.36 1.56 -3.62
C GLN A 90 1.53 2.44 -4.06
N ILE A 91 1.96 2.32 -5.31
CA ILE A 91 3.03 3.15 -5.89
C ILE A 91 2.67 4.64 -5.78
N LEU A 92 1.43 5.00 -6.13
CA LEU A 92 0.94 6.38 -6.01
C LEU A 92 0.88 6.84 -4.54
N GLY A 93 0.43 5.98 -3.63
CA GLY A 93 0.40 6.26 -2.19
C GLY A 93 1.78 6.54 -1.63
N VAL A 94 2.76 5.68 -1.91
CA VAL A 94 4.15 5.85 -1.48
C VAL A 94 4.77 7.10 -2.11
N ALA A 95 4.52 7.37 -3.40
CA ALA A 95 4.97 8.60 -4.05
C ALA A 95 4.40 9.86 -3.38
N CYS A 96 3.13 9.83 -2.96
CA CYS A 96 2.51 10.88 -2.16
C CYS A 96 3.16 11.04 -0.78
N VAL A 97 3.48 9.95 -0.08
CA VAL A 97 4.23 9.99 1.19
C VAL A 97 5.58 10.68 0.99
N ILE A 98 6.35 10.26 -0.01
CA ILE A 98 7.65 10.88 -0.33
C ILE A 98 7.46 12.37 -0.61
N ARG A 99 6.43 12.75 -1.38
CA ARG A 99 6.15 14.15 -1.67
C ARG A 99 5.80 14.97 -0.42
N VAL A 100 5.04 14.41 0.52
CA VAL A 100 4.59 15.12 1.74
C VAL A 100 5.72 15.25 2.77
N PHE A 101 6.58 14.23 2.87
CA PHE A 101 7.63 14.18 3.90
C PHE A 101 9.03 14.55 3.38
N ALA A 102 9.23 14.73 2.07
CA ALA A 102 10.51 15.18 1.53
C ALA A 102 10.84 16.59 2.07
N PRO A 103 12.06 16.80 2.59
CA PRO A 103 12.45 18.09 3.13
C PRO A 103 12.59 19.12 2.01
N ASP A 104 12.15 20.36 2.25
CA ASP A 104 12.07 21.42 1.22
C ASP A 104 13.41 21.66 0.49
N ARG A 105 14.52 21.49 1.20
CA ARG A 105 15.90 21.59 0.66
C ARG A 105 16.21 20.63 -0.49
N TRP A 106 15.50 19.52 -0.59
CA TRP A 106 15.68 18.54 -1.66
C TRP A 106 14.89 18.91 -2.93
N GLY A 107 14.01 19.90 -2.82
CA GLY A 107 13.18 20.39 -3.91
C GLY A 107 12.08 19.42 -4.33
N ARG A 108 11.14 19.94 -5.12
CA ARG A 108 9.92 19.21 -5.56
C ARG A 108 10.18 18.03 -6.51
N ARG A 109 11.44 17.74 -6.85
CA ARG A 109 11.83 16.74 -7.87
C ARG A 109 12.18 15.37 -7.29
N VAL A 110 12.45 15.25 -5.99
CA VAL A 110 12.88 13.97 -5.39
C VAL A 110 11.83 12.89 -5.54
N TRP A 111 10.54 13.18 -5.27
CA TRP A 111 9.49 12.16 -5.40
C TRP A 111 9.35 11.63 -6.84
N ILE A 112 9.58 12.48 -7.86
CA ILE A 112 9.58 12.06 -9.27
C ILE A 112 10.79 11.19 -9.54
N PHE A 113 11.98 11.63 -9.13
CA PHE A 113 13.22 10.87 -9.34
C PHE A 113 13.17 9.49 -8.70
N THR A 114 12.74 9.39 -7.43
CA THR A 114 12.63 8.11 -6.73
C THR A 114 11.61 7.18 -7.40
N THR A 115 10.50 7.73 -7.90
CA THR A 115 9.48 6.94 -8.61
C THR A 115 10.01 6.43 -9.95
N ILE A 116 10.74 7.26 -10.71
CA ILE A 116 11.34 6.87 -11.99
C ILE A 116 12.41 5.79 -11.79
N VAL A 117 13.29 5.96 -10.80
CA VAL A 117 14.33 4.97 -10.50
C VAL A 117 13.72 3.62 -10.11
N ALA A 118 12.69 3.62 -9.26
CA ALA A 118 11.98 2.41 -8.88
C ALA A 118 11.34 1.72 -10.10
N ALA A 119 10.68 2.48 -10.98
CA ALA A 119 10.10 1.95 -12.21
C ALA A 119 11.16 1.38 -13.16
N ALA A 120 12.30 2.05 -13.31
CA ALA A 120 13.41 1.58 -14.14
C ALA A 120 13.98 0.24 -13.62
N ILE A 121 14.20 0.11 -12.31
CA ILE A 121 14.66 -1.15 -11.70
C ILE A 121 13.64 -2.26 -11.93
N ALA A 122 12.35 -1.99 -11.71
CA ALA A 122 11.29 -2.98 -11.91
C ALA A 122 11.25 -3.48 -13.37
N VAL A 123 11.26 -2.57 -14.35
CA VAL A 123 11.29 -2.93 -15.78
C VAL A 123 12.54 -3.75 -16.12
N THR A 124 13.70 -3.37 -15.59
CA THR A 124 14.95 -4.09 -15.85
C THR A 124 14.89 -5.52 -15.32
N LEU A 125 14.36 -5.72 -14.10
CA LEU A 125 14.20 -7.05 -13.52
C LEU A 125 13.18 -7.90 -14.29
N SER A 126 12.08 -7.31 -14.76
CA SER A 126 11.07 -8.01 -15.56
C SER A 126 11.56 -8.44 -16.95
N LEU A 127 12.59 -7.78 -17.49
CA LEU A 127 13.20 -8.14 -18.78
C LEU A 127 14.25 -9.26 -18.65
N VAL A 128 14.70 -9.53 -17.42
CA VAL A 128 15.75 -10.53 -17.12
C VAL A 128 15.16 -11.84 -16.59
N ALA A 129 13.93 -11.80 -16.06
CA ALA A 129 13.16 -12.97 -15.59
C ALA A 129 12.47 -13.69 -16.75
#